data_AF-A0A1F9B5Q9-F1
#
_entry.id   AF-A0A1F9B5Q9-F1
#
_cell.length_a   1.000
_cell.length_b   1.000
_cell.length_c   1.000
_cell.angle_alpha   90.00
_cell.angle_beta   90.00
_cell.angle_gamma   90.00
#
_symmetry.space_group_name_H-M   'P 1'
#
loop_
_entity.id
_entity.type
_entity.pdbx_description
1 polymer ?
#
loop_
_entity_poly.entity_id
_entity_poly.type
_entity_poly.pdbx_seq_one_letter_code
_entity_poly.pdbx_strand_id
1 'polypeptide(L)' 'MSKDNLINKIREKEIKANDYQKCDEYWLLFVVDSIDRAQDQEIEIEGMNDIKSNIFNKVIIYKSGFDHIVMLGE' A
#
# COMPACT_ATOMS: atom_id res chain seq x y z
N MET A 1 0.51 -9.57 -5.47
CA MET A 1 -0.69 -8.79 -5.05
C MET A 1 -1.16 -8.03 -6.26
N SER A 2 -2.46 -8.09 -6.63
CA SER A 2 -2.97 -7.35 -7.80
C SER A 2 -3.32 -5.89 -7.46
N LYS A 3 -3.34 -5.02 -8.49
CA LYS A 3 -3.73 -3.60 -8.39
C LYS A 3 -5.10 -3.41 -7.75
N ASP A 4 -6.12 -4.14 -8.20
CA ASP A 4 -7.49 -4.01 -7.67
C ASP A 4 -7.59 -4.42 -6.20
N ASN A 5 -6.86 -5.47 -5.80
CA ASN A 5 -6.81 -5.90 -4.42
C ASN A 5 -6.15 -4.83 -3.53
N LEU A 6 -5.07 -4.21 -4.01
CA LEU A 6 -4.41 -3.11 -3.32
C LEU A 6 -5.34 -1.89 -3.16
N ILE A 7 -6.06 -1.50 -4.22
CA ILE A 7 -7.03 -0.40 -4.18
C ILE A 7 -8.11 -0.66 -3.13
N ASN A 8 -8.66 -1.87 -3.11
CA ASN A 8 -9.69 -2.24 -2.12
C ASN A 8 -9.14 -2.16 -0.69
N LYS A 9 -7.91 -2.67 -0.46
CA LYS A 9 -7.26 -2.56 0.85
C LYS A 9 -7.00 -1.11 1.26
N ILE A 10 -6.60 -0.23 0.33
CA ILE A 10 -6.43 1.19 0.61
C ILE A 10 -7.78 1.80 1.03
N ARG A 11 -8.85 1.55 0.28
CA ARG A 11 -10.20 2.06 0.61
C ARG A 11 -10.69 1.60 1.98
N GLU A 12 -10.48 0.35 2.34
CA GLU A 12 -10.81 -0.16 3.68
C GLU A 12 -10.05 0.58 4.79
N LYS A 13 -8.80 0.98 4.52
CA LYS A 13 -7.98 1.76 5.46
C LYS A 13 -8.39 3.23 5.50
N GLU A 14 -8.79 3.81 4.37
CA GLU A 14 -9.35 5.16 4.31
C GLU A 14 -10.62 5.28 5.14
N ILE A 15 -11.54 4.31 5.03
CA ILE A 15 -12.78 4.28 5.83
C ILE A 15 -12.45 4.30 7.33
N LYS A 16 -11.45 3.52 7.75
CA LYS A 16 -11.00 3.48 9.15
C LYS A 16 -10.27 4.74 9.59
N ALA A 17 -9.56 5.38 8.68
CA ALA A 17 -8.82 6.61 8.93
C ALA A 17 -9.72 7.86 8.87
N ASN A 18 -10.95 7.76 8.37
CA ASN A 18 -11.88 8.88 8.29
C ASN A 18 -12.26 9.45 9.68
N ASP A 19 -12.20 8.61 10.71
CA ASP A 19 -12.44 9.01 12.10
C ASP A 19 -11.17 9.53 12.81
N TYR A 20 -10.01 9.49 12.14
CA TYR A 20 -8.77 10.05 12.67
C TYR A 20 -8.72 11.56 12.46
N GLN A 21 -8.40 12.28 13.52
CA GLN A 21 -8.23 13.74 13.48
C GLN A 21 -6.98 14.09 12.67
N LYS A 22 -7.13 14.82 11.55
CA LYS A 22 -6.01 15.19 10.66
C LYS A 22 -4.87 15.90 11.41
N CYS A 23 -3.82 15.15 11.74
CA CYS A 23 -2.43 15.60 11.92
C CYS A 23 -1.78 16.01 10.58
N ASP A 24 -0.57 16.58 10.64
CA ASP A 24 0.17 17.19 9.52
C ASP A 24 0.23 16.32 8.24
N GLU A 25 0.55 15.03 8.34
CA GLU A 25 0.53 14.09 7.21
C GLU A 25 0.12 12.68 7.64
N TYR A 26 -0.57 11.96 6.75
CA TYR A 26 -1.00 10.58 6.96
C TYR A 26 -0.32 9.66 5.98
N TRP A 27 0.48 8.72 6.48
CA TRP A 27 1.14 7.72 5.65
C TRP A 27 0.58 6.33 5.93
N LEU A 28 0.46 5.52 4.89
CA LEU A 28 0.01 4.14 4.99
C LEU A 28 1.15 3.19 4.62
N LEU A 29 1.57 2.35 5.56
CA LEU A 29 2.52 1.27 5.32
C LEU A 29 1.81 -0.07 5.19
N PHE A 30 1.91 -0.70 4.01
CA PHE A 30 1.56 -2.09 3.79
C PHE A 30 2.80 -2.96 3.84
N VAL A 31 2.91 -3.80 4.88
CA VAL A 31 3.90 -4.88 4.92
C VAL A 31 3.27 -6.12 4.30
N VAL A 32 3.85 -6.58 3.19
CA VAL A 32 3.47 -7.80 2.49
C VAL A 32 4.47 -8.87 2.90
N ASP A 33 4.04 -9.72 3.82
CA ASP A 33 4.82 -10.87 4.25
C ASP A 33 4.12 -12.16 3.83
N SER A 34 4.92 -13.13 3.39
CA SER A 34 4.46 -14.40 2.84
C SER A 34 5.01 -15.52 3.71
N ILE A 35 4.11 -16.36 4.24
CA ILE A 35 4.49 -17.55 5.02
C ILE A 35 5.30 -18.53 4.14
N ASP A 36 5.03 -18.55 2.83
CA ASP A 36 5.73 -19.37 1.84
C ASP A 36 6.45 -18.49 0.81
N ARG A 37 7.79 -18.50 0.85
CA ARG A 37 8.63 -17.75 -0.10
C ARG A 37 8.53 -18.27 -1.53
N ALA A 38 8.16 -19.55 -1.74
CA ALA A 38 8.05 -20.12 -3.07
C ALA A 38 6.82 -19.60 -3.85
N GLN A 39 5.83 -19.07 -3.13
CA GLN A 39 4.65 -18.43 -3.73
C GLN A 39 4.79 -16.90 -3.80
N ASP A 40 5.94 -16.39 -3.34
CA ASP A 40 6.16 -14.98 -3.21
C ASP A 40 6.59 -14.41 -4.56
N GLN A 41 5.69 -13.68 -5.22
CA GLN A 41 5.96 -13.04 -6.51
C GLN A 41 6.32 -11.58 -6.31
N GLU A 42 7.23 -11.07 -7.13
CA GLU A 42 7.56 -9.65 -7.18
C GLU A 42 6.29 -8.80 -7.36
N ILE A 43 6.30 -7.59 -6.78
CA ILE A 43 5.19 -6.65 -6.98
C ILE A 43 5.35 -6.06 -8.37
N GLU A 44 4.40 -6.34 -9.24
CA GLU A 44 4.33 -5.71 -10.55
C GLU A 44 4.00 -4.22 -10.36
N ILE A 45 5.00 -3.35 -10.54
CA ILE A 45 4.88 -1.90 -10.28
C ILE A 45 4.18 -1.19 -11.45
N GLU A 46 4.18 -1.78 -12.64
CA GLU A 46 3.57 -1.19 -13.82
C GLU A 46 2.07 -0.89 -13.60
N GLY A 47 1.70 0.38 -13.79
CA GLY A 47 0.33 0.85 -13.59
C GLY A 47 -0.07 1.11 -12.13
N MET A 48 0.82 0.98 -11.14
CA MET A 48 0.48 1.37 -9.75
C MET A 48 0.57 2.87 -9.50
N ASN A 49 1.24 3.64 -10.37
CA ASN A 49 1.44 5.09 -10.23
C ASN A 49 0.13 5.92 -10.18
N ASP A 50 -0.98 5.36 -10.68
CA ASP A 50 -2.28 6.04 -10.72
C ASP A 50 -3.05 5.89 -9.39
N ILE A 51 -2.56 5.05 -8.47
CA ILE A 51 -3.21 4.81 -7.19
C ILE A 51 -2.98 6.02 -6.29
N LYS A 52 -4.03 6.83 -6.14
CA LYS A 52 -4.07 7.96 -5.20
C LYS A 52 -5.04 7.67 -4.07
N SER A 53 -4.66 8.06 -2.86
CA SER A 53 -5.54 8.05 -1.70
C SER A 53 -6.07 9.46 -1.43
N ASN A 54 -7.30 9.54 -0.92
CA ASN A 54 -7.90 10.80 -0.48
C ASN A 54 -7.54 11.16 0.96
N ILE A 55 -6.98 10.21 1.72
CA ILE A 55 -6.63 10.37 3.13
C ILE A 55 -5.11 10.33 3.32
N PHE A 56 -4.43 9.39 2.67
CA PHE A 56 -2.99 9.19 2.82
C PHE A 56 -2.21 9.98 1.79
N ASN A 57 -1.25 10.80 2.25
CA ASN A 57 -0.31 11.52 1.41
C ASN A 57 0.61 10.55 0.67
N LYS A 58 1.09 9.52 1.39
CA LYS A 58 2.00 8.51 0.89
C LYS A 58 1.54 7.12 1.28
N VAL A 59 1.56 6.20 0.31
CA VAL A 59 1.35 4.77 0.54
C VAL A 59 2.65 4.04 0.23
N ILE A 60 3.20 3.35 1.22
CA ILE A 60 4.43 2.59 1.14
C ILE A 60 4.07 1.12 1.18
N ILE A 61 4.57 0.34 0.23
CA ILE A 61 4.41 -1.11 0.20
C ILE A 61 5.78 -1.72 0.37
N TYR A 62 5.97 -2.43 1.48
CA TYR A 62 7.20 -3.14 1.79
C TYR A 62 6.97 -4.64 1.67
N LYS A 63 7.78 -5.31 0.85
CA LYS A 63 7.78 -6.76 0.69
C LYS A 63 9.03 -7.34 1.30
N SER A 64 8.88 -7.96 2.46
CA SER A 64 9.97 -8.54 3.27
C SER A 64 10.80 -9.58 2.52
N GLY A 65 10.16 -10.43 1.72
CA GLY A 65 10.83 -11.54 1.00
C GLY A 65 11.83 -11.09 -0.08
N PHE A 66 11.73 -9.84 -0.54
CA PHE A 66 12.52 -9.32 -1.66
C PHE A 66 13.22 -7.98 -1.35
N ASP A 67 13.12 -7.51 -0.10
CA ASP A 67 13.53 -6.15 0.31
C ASP A 67 13.03 -5.06 -0.64
N HIS A 68 11.84 -5.29 -1.21
CA HIS A 68 11.27 -4.47 -2.27
C HIS A 68 10.34 -3.42 -1.65
N ILE A 69 10.64 -2.15 -1.91
CA ILE A 69 9.85 -1.00 -1.48
C ILE A 69 9.21 -0.34 -2.72
N VAL A 70 7.89 -0.18 -2.67
CA VAL A 70 7.12 0.61 -3.64
C VAL A 70 6.50 1.79 -2.91
N MET A 71 6.68 3.00 -3.44
CA MET A 71 6.09 4.23 -2.90
C MET A 71 5.09 4.80 -3.89
N LEU A 72 3.91 5.17 -3.40
CA LEU A 72 2.81 5.74 -4.18
C LEU A 72 2.38 7.06 -3.53
N GLY A 73 2.11 8.08 -4.34
CA GLY A 73 1.86 9.46 -3.87
C GLY A 73 3.11 10.36 -3.92
N GLU A 74 2.96 11.62 -3.53
CA GLU A 74 4.09 12.57 -3.35
C GLU A 74 4.73 12.40 -1.96
#